data_AF-A0A2X1NVN3-F1
#
_entry.id   AF-A0A2X1NVN3-F1
#
_cell.length_a   1.000
_cell.length_b   1.000
_cell.length_c   1.000
_cell.angle_alpha   90.00
_cell.angle_beta   90.00
_cell.angle_gamma   90.00
#
_symmetry.space_group_name_H-M   'P 1'
#
loop_
_entity.id
_entity.type
_entity.pdbx_description
1 polymer ?
#
loop_
_entity_poly.entity_id
_entity_poly.type
_entity_poly.pdbx_seq_one_letter_code
_entity_poly.pdbx_strand_id
1 'polypeptide(L)'
;MHTVGPVWRGGEQNEDQLLQDAYLNSLRLVAANSYTSVAFPAISTGVYGYPRAAAAEIAVKTVSEFITRHALPEQVYFVCYDEENAHLYERLLTQQGDE
;
A
#
# COMPACT_ATOMS: atom_id res chain seq x y z
N MET A 1 2.27 11.91 6.21
CA MET A 1 2.95 12.09 4.92
C MET A 1 1.90 12.23 3.83
N HIS A 2 2.06 13.18 2.91
CA HIS A 2 1.20 13.29 1.73
C HIS A 2 1.89 12.61 0.56
N THR A 3 1.16 11.79 -0.18
CA THR A 3 1.64 11.14 -1.40
C THR A 3 0.55 11.21 -2.47
N VAL A 4 0.94 11.19 -3.73
CA VAL A 4 0.02 11.28 -4.88
C VAL A 4 -0.01 9.93 -5.56
N GLY A 5 -1.15 9.24 -5.45
CA GLY A 5 -1.39 8.02 -6.22
C GLY A 5 -1.74 8.32 -7.68
N PRO A 6 -1.59 7.35 -8.59
CA PRO A 6 -1.95 7.52 -9.99
C PRO A 6 -3.47 7.52 -10.19
N VAL A 7 -3.93 8.21 -11.22
CA VAL A 7 -5.27 8.01 -11.79
C VAL A 7 -5.22 6.78 -12.68
N TRP A 8 -6.14 5.84 -12.47
CA TRP A 8 -6.22 4.63 -13.28
C TRP A 8 -6.72 4.95 -14.70
N ARG A 9 -5.99 4.47 -15.71
CA ARG A 9 -6.29 4.68 -17.14
C ARG A 9 -6.29 3.38 -17.94
N GLY A 10 -6.41 2.24 -17.26
CA GLY A 10 -6.47 0.92 -17.89
C GLY A 10 -5.23 0.04 -17.69
N GLY A 11 -4.19 0.53 -17.01
CA GLY A 11 -3.01 -0.26 -16.63
C GLY A 11 -1.87 -0.26 -17.64
N GLU A 12 -2.00 0.52 -18.73
CA GLU A 12 -0.98 0.63 -19.79
C GLU A 12 -0.12 1.90 -19.68
N GLN A 13 -0.26 2.66 -18.60
CA GLN A 13 0.39 3.96 -18.36
C GLN A 13 1.29 3.91 -17.11
N ASN A 14 1.79 2.72 -16.74
CA ASN A 14 2.63 2.46 -15.57
C ASN A 14 1.95 2.79 -14.23
N GLU A 15 0.62 2.71 -14.17
CA GLU A 15 -0.12 3.02 -12.95
C GLU A 15 0.24 2.08 -11.80
N ASP A 16 0.61 0.83 -12.10
CA ASP A 16 1.11 -0.14 -11.13
C ASP A 16 2.41 0.32 -10.47
N GLN A 17 3.39 0.72 -11.28
CA GLN A 17 4.67 1.24 -10.79
C GLN A 17 4.49 2.54 -10.00
N LEU A 18 3.64 3.46 -10.49
CA LEU A 18 3.37 4.73 -9.81
C LEU A 18 2.67 4.52 -8.46
N LEU A 19 1.76 3.55 -8.36
CA LEU A 19 1.14 3.20 -7.09
C LEU A 19 2.15 2.58 -6.12
N GLN A 20 3.01 1.67 -6.59
CA GLN A 20 4.11 1.13 -5.80
C GLN A 20 5.03 2.25 -5.28
N ASP A 21 5.41 3.19 -6.14
CA ASP A 21 6.27 4.31 -5.77
C ASP A 21 5.63 5.22 -4.72
N ALA A 22 4.31 5.42 -4.76
CA ALA A 22 3.59 6.19 -3.77
C ALA A 22 3.72 5.58 -2.36
N TYR A 23 3.67 4.26 -2.24
CA TYR A 23 3.91 3.54 -0.97
C TYR A 23 5.39 3.56 -0.58
N LEU A 24 6.30 3.20 -1.48
CA LEU A 24 7.73 3.15 -1.20
C LEU A 24 8.28 4.49 -0.73
N ASN A 25 7.94 5.58 -1.41
CA ASN A 25 8.41 6.91 -1.03
C ASN A 25 7.83 7.34 0.32
N SER A 26 6.58 7.00 0.61
CA SER A 26 5.97 7.27 1.92
C SER A 26 6.70 6.51 3.03
N LEU A 27 6.95 5.21 2.85
CA LEU A 27 7.67 4.35 3.79
C LEU A 27 9.12 4.82 4.01
N ARG A 28 9.84 5.18 2.94
CA ARG A 28 11.19 5.76 3.03
C ARG A 28 11.21 7.01 3.88
N LEU A 29 10.23 7.89 3.71
CA LEU A 29 10.16 9.11 4.50
C LEU A 29 9.79 8.83 5.97
N VAL A 30 8.92 7.85 6.23
CA VAL A 30 8.61 7.39 7.60
C VAL A 30 9.88 6.91 8.30
N ALA A 31 10.65 6.03 7.66
CA ALA A 31 11.91 5.52 8.18
C ALA A 31 12.97 6.62 8.35
N ALA A 32 13.11 7.52 7.37
CA ALA A 32 14.07 8.62 7.41
C ALA A 32 13.80 9.64 8.52
N ASN A 33 12.54 9.76 8.98
CA ASN A 33 12.15 10.60 10.10
C ASN A 33 12.03 9.82 11.42
N SER A 34 12.49 8.57 11.44
CA SER A 34 12.51 7.70 12.62
C SER A 34 11.13 7.46 13.25
N TYR A 35 10.06 7.50 12.45
CA TYR A 35 8.73 7.12 12.91
C TYR A 35 8.60 5.59 12.96
N THR A 36 8.03 5.09 14.04
CA THR A 36 7.89 3.64 14.28
C THR A 36 6.59 3.06 13.73
N SER A 37 5.57 3.89 13.48
CA SER A 37 4.29 3.44 12.94
C SER A 37 3.73 4.35 11.85
N VAL A 38 2.98 3.75 10.92
CA VAL A 38 2.28 4.48 9.84
C VAL A 38 0.98 3.78 9.48
N ALA A 39 -0.04 4.58 9.14
CA ALA A 39 -1.31 4.10 8.62
C ALA A 39 -1.49 4.55 7.16
N PHE A 40 -1.90 3.64 6.28
CA PHE A 40 -2.19 3.91 4.88
C PHE A 40 -3.69 3.73 4.59
N PRO A 41 -4.35 4.69 3.92
CA PRO A 41 -5.63 4.43 3.29
C PRO A 41 -5.44 3.58 2.02
N ALA A 42 -6.53 3.09 1.43
CA ALA A 42 -6.49 2.48 0.10
C ALA A 42 -6.21 3.54 -1.00
N ILE A 43 -4.94 3.83 -1.25
CA ILE A 43 -4.49 4.86 -2.19
C ILE A 43 -5.02 4.55 -3.60
N SER A 44 -5.51 5.60 -4.28
CA SER A 44 -6.06 5.57 -5.65
C SER A 44 -7.36 4.80 -5.89
N THR A 45 -7.94 4.10 -4.90
CA THR A 45 -9.17 3.30 -5.11
C THR A 45 -10.48 4.08 -4.99
N GLY A 46 -10.40 5.39 -4.74
CA GLY A 46 -11.55 6.31 -4.68
C GLY A 46 -11.83 6.94 -6.05
N VAL A 47 -11.88 8.28 -6.10
CA VAL A 47 -12.11 9.06 -7.34
C VAL A 47 -11.08 8.76 -8.44
N TYR A 48 -9.89 8.28 -8.08
CA TYR A 48 -8.84 7.92 -9.03
C TYR A 48 -9.05 6.55 -9.70
N GLY A 49 -10.04 5.78 -9.26
CA GLY A 49 -10.61 4.66 -10.01
C GLY A 49 -9.74 3.41 -10.12
N TYR A 50 -8.68 3.28 -9.31
CA TYR A 50 -7.83 2.08 -9.36
C TYR A 50 -8.62 0.84 -8.90
N PRO A 51 -8.58 -0.28 -9.66
CA PRO A 51 -9.23 -1.52 -9.26
C PRO A 51 -8.79 -1.97 -7.86
N ARG A 52 -9.74 -2.12 -6.94
CA ARG A 52 -9.50 -2.38 -5.51
C ARG A 52 -8.56 -3.57 -5.27
N ALA A 53 -8.81 -4.70 -5.95
CA ALA A 53 -8.00 -5.91 -5.81
C ALA A 53 -6.54 -5.70 -6.23
N ALA A 54 -6.32 -5.16 -7.42
CA ALA A 54 -4.97 -4.90 -7.93
C ALA A 54 -4.23 -3.85 -7.08
N ALA A 55 -4.93 -2.80 -6.61
CA ALA A 55 -4.33 -1.79 -5.75
C ALA A 55 -3.88 -2.36 -4.40
N ALA A 56 -4.70 -3.21 -3.79
CA ALA A 56 -4.37 -3.85 -2.51
C ALA A 56 -3.26 -4.88 -2.64
N GLU A 57 -3.19 -5.64 -3.74
CA GLU A 57 -2.06 -6.53 -4.04
C GLU A 57 -0.75 -5.74 -4.08
N ILE A 58 -0.73 -4.61 -4.79
CA ILE A 58 0.44 -3.72 -4.83
C ILE A 58 0.78 -3.18 -3.44
N ALA A 59 -0.22 -2.72 -2.69
CA ALA A 59 -0.04 -2.16 -1.36
C ALA A 59 0.56 -3.17 -0.38
N VAL A 60 -0.05 -4.36 -0.26
CA VAL A 60 0.40 -5.43 0.63
C VAL A 60 1.80 -5.88 0.24
N LYS A 61 2.02 -6.25 -1.03
CA LYS A 61 3.33 -6.72 -1.49
C LYS A 61 4.43 -5.69 -1.23
N THR A 62 4.19 -4.43 -1.60
CA THR A 62 5.19 -3.36 -1.46
C THR A 62 5.54 -3.09 0.00
N VAL A 63 4.54 -3.05 0.88
CA VAL A 63 4.75 -2.85 2.32
C VAL A 63 5.46 -4.05 2.93
N SER A 64 5.01 -5.28 2.66
CA SER A 64 5.63 -6.51 3.16
C SER A 64 7.10 -6.57 2.78
N GLU A 65 7.43 -6.39 1.49
CA GLU A 65 8.82 -6.41 1.02
C GLU A 65 9.69 -5.33 1.67
N PHE A 66 9.11 -4.16 1.97
CA PHE A 66 9.81 -3.06 2.63
C PHE A 66 10.12 -3.39 4.09
N ILE A 67 9.13 -3.81 4.88
CA ILE A 67 9.31 -4.08 6.32
C ILE A 67 10.18 -5.32 6.58
N THR A 68 10.27 -6.27 5.65
CA THR A 68 11.23 -7.38 5.74
C THR A 68 12.69 -6.91 5.61
N ARG A 69 12.94 -5.79 4.92
CA ARG A 69 14.30 -5.28 4.64
C ARG A 69 14.71 -4.11 5.53
N HIS A 70 13.77 -3.52 6.26
CA HIS A 70 13.98 -2.29 7.03
C HIS A 70 13.41 -2.43 8.45
N ALA A 71 14.17 -2.00 9.45
CA ALA A 71 13.72 -2.04 10.84
C ALA A 71 12.60 -1.02 11.16
N LEU A 72 12.47 0.04 10.36
CA LEU A 72 11.41 1.05 10.49
C LEU A 72 10.61 1.16 9.19
N PRO A 73 9.28 1.37 9.25
CA PRO A 73 8.46 1.39 10.47
C PRO A 73 8.30 -0.03 11.08
N GLU A 74 8.15 -0.09 12.40
CA GLU A 74 7.88 -1.33 13.14
C GLU A 74 6.45 -1.83 12.93
N GLN A 75 5.50 -0.92 12.71
CA GLN A 75 4.08 -1.23 12.54
C GLN A 75 3.48 -0.48 11.35
N VAL A 76 2.77 -1.21 10.49
CA VAL A 76 2.02 -0.64 9.37
C VAL A 76 0.56 -1.04 9.47
N TYR A 77 -0.34 -0.07 9.38
CA TYR A 77 -1.78 -0.29 9.43
C TYR A 77 -2.40 0.01 8.06
N PHE A 78 -3.13 -0.95 7.49
CA PHE A 78 -3.99 -0.70 6.33
C PHE A 78 -5.39 -0.30 6.80
N VAL A 79 -5.71 0.98 6.64
CA VAL A 79 -7.01 1.55 7.07
C VAL A 79 -7.99 1.45 5.91
N CYS A 80 -8.81 0.40 5.94
CA CYS A 80 -9.89 0.19 4.98
C CYS A 80 -11.15 0.91 5.43
N TYR A 81 -11.75 1.71 4.54
CA TYR A 81 -12.96 2.48 4.85
C TYR A 81 -14.23 1.62 4.88
N ASP A 82 -14.25 0.53 4.11
CA ASP A 82 -15.36 -0.41 4.01
C ASP A 82 -14.90 -1.85 4.24
N GLU A 83 -15.88 -2.71 4.58
CA GLU A 83 -15.65 -4.12 4.91
C GLU A 83 -15.13 -4.91 3.71
N GLU A 84 -15.55 -4.56 2.49
CA GLU A 84 -15.10 -5.23 1.27
C GLU A 84 -13.59 -5.08 1.08
N ASN A 85 -13.06 -3.85 1.21
CA ASN A 85 -11.62 -3.64 1.19
C ASN A 85 -10.94 -4.33 2.37
N ALA A 86 -11.51 -4.28 3.59
CA ALA A 86 -10.91 -4.93 4.76
C ALA A 86 -10.70 -6.43 4.51
N HIS A 87 -11.73 -7.15 4.04
CA HIS A 87 -11.63 -8.57 3.71
C HIS A 87 -10.62 -8.88 2.61
N LEU A 88 -10.47 -7.97 1.64
CA LEU A 88 -9.50 -8.14 0.58
C LEU A 88 -8.07 -8.07 1.13
N TYR A 89 -7.77 -7.07 1.97
CA TYR A 89 -6.46 -6.95 2.63
C TYR A 89 -6.19 -8.11 3.60
N GLU A 90 -7.18 -8.51 4.41
CA GLU A 90 -7.07 -9.66 5.32
C GLU A 90 -6.68 -10.93 4.58
N ARG A 91 -7.36 -11.21 3.45
CA ARG A 91 -7.07 -12.38 2.63
C ARG A 91 -5.64 -12.36 2.09
N LEU A 92 -5.19 -11.21 1.57
CA LEU A 92 -3.83 -11.08 1.01
C LEU A 92 -2.75 -11.23 2.09
N LEU A 93 -2.96 -10.65 3.27
CA LEU A 93 -2.00 -10.74 4.37
C LEU A 93 -1.87 -12.18 4.91
N THR A 94 -3.00 -12.89 5.03
CA THR A 94 -2.99 -14.29 5.49
C THR A 94 -2.29 -15.22 4.50
N GLN A 95 -2.43 -14.97 3.20
CA GLN A 95 -1.77 -15.76 2.15
C GLN A 95 -0.24 -15.61 2.13
N GLN A 96 0.29 -14.45 2.53
CA GLN A 96 1.74 -14.22 2.59
C GLN A 96 2.40 -14.71 3.89
N GLY A 97 1.62 -15.00 4.94
CA GLY A 97 2.14 -15.48 6.22
C GLY A 97 2.51 -16.96 6.25
N ASP A 98 2.12 -17.71 5.20
CA ASP A 98 2.30 -19.17 5.09
C ASP A 98 3.51 -19.59 4.23
N GLU A 99 4.28 -18.62 3.67
CA GLU A 99 5.56 -18.85 2.97
C GLU A 99 6.78 -18.52 3.85
#